data_AF-A0A928NVC2-F1
#
_entry.id   AF-A0A928NVC2-F1
#
_cell.length_a   1.000
_cell.length_b   1.000
_cell.length_c   1.000
_cell.angle_alpha   90.00
_cell.angle_beta   90.00
_cell.angle_gamma   90.00
#
_symmetry.space_group_name_H-M   'P 1'
#
loop_
_entity.id
_entity.type
_entity.pdbx_description
1 polymer ?
#
loop_
_entity_poly.entity_id
_entity_poly.type
_entity_poly.pdbx_seq_one_letter_code
_entity_poly.pdbx_strand_id
1 'polypeptide(L)'
;MNVEKAMVGSAGKRGTRTELAPIKRRTKKKKKSLFFCRFCGKLCAWHELELEFLAGGVGYGLIEVLWRGRTHWSMLLAGGASLICICGVNKAMPKKHILIRAAVCAAAITAIEFAIGMIVNKVLCLGVWNYEKMFGNVLGQICPLYSFFWFLLCIPVLAVLKKARSKS
;
A
#
# COMPACT_ATOMS: atom_id res chain seq x y z
N MET A 1 -66.86 10.81 63.19
CA MET A 1 -67.03 12.28 63.29
C MET A 1 -65.68 12.90 62.96
N ASN A 2 -65.73 13.93 62.12
CA ASN A 2 -64.64 14.73 61.55
C ASN A 2 -63.58 15.19 62.59
N VAL A 3 -62.28 15.12 62.28
CA VAL A 3 -61.40 16.17 61.69
C VAL A 3 -60.68 17.00 62.76
N GLU A 4 -59.35 16.86 62.78
CA GLU A 4 -58.36 17.93 62.97
C GLU A 4 -57.03 17.37 62.41
N LYS A 5 -56.49 17.81 61.26
CA LYS A 5 -55.76 19.09 61.01
C LYS A 5 -54.86 19.46 62.21
N ALA A 6 -53.58 19.77 62.07
CA ALA A 6 -52.68 19.93 60.94
C ALA A 6 -51.26 20.17 61.51
N MET A 7 -50.26 20.19 60.62
CA MET A 7 -48.93 20.83 60.79
C MET A 7 -47.90 20.04 61.63
N VAL A 8 -46.61 19.93 61.27
CA VAL A 8 -45.80 20.54 60.21
C VAL A 8 -44.49 19.75 60.07
N GLY A 9 -43.99 19.63 58.84
CA GLY A 9 -42.56 19.70 58.51
C GLY A 9 -41.62 18.57 58.95
N SER A 10 -41.64 17.44 58.24
CA SER A 10 -40.59 16.41 58.38
C SER A 10 -39.53 16.52 57.27
N ALA A 11 -38.28 16.43 57.70
CA ALA A 11 -37.05 16.66 56.96
C ALA A 11 -36.91 15.75 55.72
N GLY A 12 -36.95 16.37 54.54
CA GLY A 12 -36.75 15.73 53.25
C GLY A 12 -35.28 15.60 52.85
N LYS A 13 -34.72 14.41 53.11
CA LYS A 13 -33.69 13.66 52.36
C LYS A 13 -32.69 14.44 51.49
N ARG A 14 -31.41 14.34 51.93
CA ARG A 14 -30.15 14.51 51.17
C ARG A 14 -30.30 14.16 49.68
N GLY A 15 -30.33 15.21 48.86
CA GLY A 15 -30.28 15.14 47.41
C GLY A 15 -28.96 14.55 46.92
N THR A 16 -29.11 13.40 46.26
CA THR A 16 -28.25 12.80 45.25
C THR A 16 -27.10 13.67 44.70
N ARG A 17 -25.88 13.23 45.02
CA ARG A 17 -24.62 13.49 44.30
C ARG A 17 -24.85 13.28 42.80
N THR A 18 -25.05 14.37 42.05
CA THR A 18 -25.14 14.31 40.59
C THR A 18 -23.75 14.05 40.06
N GLU A 19 -23.53 12.80 39.68
CA GLU A 19 -22.35 12.31 38.97
C GLU A 19 -22.18 13.13 37.68
N LEU A 20 -21.25 14.09 37.66
CA LEU A 20 -20.83 14.80 36.45
C LEU A 20 -20.07 13.80 35.56
N ALA A 21 -20.83 13.11 34.71
CA ALA A 21 -20.28 12.25 33.67
C ALA A 21 -19.34 13.07 32.75
N PRO A 22 -18.16 12.55 32.39
CA PRO A 22 -17.26 13.25 31.49
C PRO A 22 -17.92 13.45 30.13
N ILE A 23 -17.96 14.70 29.68
CA ILE A 23 -18.34 15.10 28.33
C ILE A 23 -17.41 14.36 27.36
N LYS A 24 -17.86 13.19 26.87
CA LYS A 24 -17.22 12.47 25.78
C LYS A 24 -17.27 13.38 24.56
N ARG A 25 -16.17 14.08 24.29
CA ARG A 25 -15.87 14.64 22.97
C ARG A 25 -15.91 13.46 21.99
N ARG A 26 -17.07 13.24 21.36
CA ARG A 26 -17.18 12.49 20.12
C ARG A 26 -16.35 13.26 19.11
N THR A 27 -15.07 12.91 19.01
CA THR A 27 -14.28 13.19 17.82
C THR A 27 -15.08 12.59 16.66
N LYS A 28 -15.73 13.46 15.90
CA LYS A 28 -16.34 13.11 14.62
C LYS A 28 -15.20 12.54 13.78
N LYS A 29 -15.03 11.22 13.80
CA LYS A 29 -14.39 10.49 12.72
C LYS A 29 -15.09 11.00 11.47
N LYS A 30 -14.37 11.80 10.66
CA LYS A 30 -14.80 12.16 9.32
C LYS A 30 -15.08 10.84 8.60
N LYS A 31 -16.34 10.44 8.60
CA LYS A 31 -16.91 9.48 7.67
C LYS A 31 -16.84 10.23 6.33
N LYS A 32 -15.66 10.21 5.70
CA LYS A 32 -15.47 10.74 4.35
C LYS A 32 -16.57 10.07 3.51
N SER A 33 -17.41 10.93 2.94
CA SER A 33 -18.56 10.62 2.11
C SER A 33 -18.39 9.32 1.33
N LEU A 34 -19.06 8.28 1.83
CA LEU A 34 -19.35 7.07 1.09
C LEU A 34 -20.55 7.34 0.18
N PHE A 35 -20.39 8.28 -0.74
CA PHE A 35 -21.33 8.58 -1.81
C PHE A 35 -20.56 9.08 -3.04
N PHE A 36 -19.46 8.40 -3.35
CA PHE A 36 -18.67 8.66 -4.53
C PHE A 36 -19.02 7.60 -5.57
N CYS A 37 -19.59 8.08 -6.67
CA CYS A 37 -20.13 7.35 -7.80
C CYS A 37 -19.31 6.10 -8.18
N ARG A 38 -19.97 4.95 -8.38
CA ARG A 38 -19.35 3.68 -8.81
C ARG A 38 -18.64 3.78 -10.17
N PHE A 39 -18.94 4.83 -10.95
CA PHE A 39 -18.27 5.20 -12.20
C PHE A 39 -17.10 6.18 -11.98
N CYS A 40 -17.26 7.19 -11.12
CA CYS A 40 -16.19 8.12 -10.75
C CYS A 40 -15.09 7.44 -9.92
N GLY A 41 -15.44 6.43 -9.12
CA GLY A 41 -14.48 5.60 -8.41
C GLY A 41 -13.60 4.75 -9.33
N LYS A 42 -14.10 4.33 -10.51
CA LYS A 42 -13.28 3.67 -11.52
C LYS A 42 -12.31 4.67 -12.15
N LEU A 43 -12.80 5.84 -12.60
CA LEU A 43 -11.96 6.88 -13.21
C LEU A 43 -10.88 7.42 -12.25
N CYS A 44 -11.22 7.60 -10.97
CA CYS A 44 -10.28 8.00 -9.93
C CYS A 44 -9.25 6.90 -9.63
N ALA A 45 -9.65 5.62 -9.72
CA ALA A 45 -8.72 4.49 -9.57
C ALA A 45 -7.76 4.36 -10.76
N TRP A 46 -8.20 4.69 -11.98
CA TRP A 46 -7.34 4.74 -13.16
C TRP A 46 -6.26 5.82 -13.02
N HIS A 47 -6.61 7.01 -12.55
CA HIS A 47 -5.63 8.07 -12.31
C HIS A 47 -4.63 7.74 -11.21
N GLU A 48 -5.05 7.07 -10.12
CA GLU A 48 -4.09 6.61 -9.11
C GLU A 48 -3.15 5.54 -9.67
N LEU A 49 -3.65 4.65 -10.52
CA LEU A 49 -2.84 3.63 -11.19
C LEU A 49 -1.81 4.26 -12.13
N GLU A 50 -2.18 5.29 -12.88
CA GLU A 50 -1.27 6.02 -13.79
C GLU A 50 -0.14 6.71 -13.02
N LEU A 51 -0.44 7.35 -11.89
CA LEU A 51 0.58 7.97 -11.04
C LEU A 51 1.51 6.93 -10.42
N GLU A 52 0.96 5.81 -9.94
CA GLU A 52 1.74 4.67 -9.44
C GLU A 52 2.62 4.11 -10.58
N PHE A 53 2.12 4.00 -11.80
CA PHE A 53 2.86 3.51 -12.94
C PHE A 53 4.01 4.44 -13.34
N LEU A 54 3.74 5.74 -13.48
CA LEU A 54 4.76 6.73 -13.85
C LEU A 54 5.84 6.86 -12.78
N ALA A 55 5.45 6.88 -11.50
CA ALA A 55 6.42 6.92 -10.40
C ALA A 55 7.31 5.66 -10.39
N GLY A 56 6.73 4.49 -10.66
CA GLY A 56 7.46 3.23 -10.76
C GLY A 56 8.40 3.18 -11.95
N GLY A 57 7.92 3.59 -13.13
CA GLY A 57 8.71 3.63 -14.36
C GLY A 57 9.88 4.59 -14.28
N VAL A 58 9.64 5.82 -13.78
CA VAL A 58 10.71 6.80 -13.55
C VAL A 58 11.68 6.32 -12.47
N GLY A 59 11.18 5.80 -11.34
CA GLY A 59 12.03 5.31 -10.26
C GLY A 59 12.93 4.16 -10.70
N TYR A 60 12.39 3.17 -11.40
CA TYR A 60 13.16 2.06 -11.96
C TYR A 60 14.16 2.54 -13.01
N GLY A 61 13.72 3.39 -13.94
CA GLY A 61 14.58 3.96 -14.98
C GLY A 61 15.74 4.77 -14.40
N LEU A 62 15.53 5.54 -13.33
CA LEU A 62 16.60 6.27 -12.64
C LEU A 62 17.62 5.32 -12.00
N ILE A 63 17.15 4.30 -11.27
CA ILE A 63 18.04 3.28 -10.66
C ILE A 63 18.89 2.61 -11.75
N GLU A 64 18.27 2.29 -12.88
CA GLU A 64 18.93 1.64 -13.99
C GLU A 64 19.92 2.54 -14.73
N VAL A 65 19.58 3.82 -14.96
CA VAL A 65 20.52 4.79 -15.53
C VAL A 65 21.72 4.97 -14.61
N LEU A 66 21.51 5.00 -13.29
CA LEU A 66 22.60 5.06 -12.31
C LEU A 66 23.48 3.80 -12.32
N TRP A 67 22.90 2.62 -12.56
CA TRP A 67 23.63 1.35 -12.51
C TRP A 67 24.30 0.95 -13.85
N ARG A 68 23.64 1.22 -14.98
CA ARG A 68 24.00 0.74 -16.31
C ARG A 68 24.19 1.83 -17.37
N GLY A 69 23.79 3.08 -17.09
CA GLY A 69 23.95 4.21 -17.99
C GLY A 69 23.02 4.23 -19.21
N ARG A 70 22.14 3.23 -19.39
CA ARG A 70 21.13 3.18 -20.47
C ARG A 70 19.83 2.58 -19.94
N THR A 71 18.69 3.07 -20.43
CA THR A 71 17.35 2.54 -20.13
C THR A 71 16.62 2.18 -21.42
N HIS A 72 15.82 1.12 -21.38
CA HIS A 72 14.93 0.73 -22.49
C HIS A 72 13.47 0.98 -22.12
N TRP A 73 12.63 1.22 -23.13
CA TRP A 73 11.19 1.41 -22.93
C TRP A 73 10.51 0.24 -22.20
N SER A 74 11.00 -1.00 -22.38
CA SER A 74 10.52 -2.18 -21.66
C SER A 74 10.80 -2.12 -20.15
N MET A 75 11.84 -1.41 -19.73
CA MET A 75 12.20 -1.23 -18.32
C MET A 75 11.28 -0.21 -17.63
N LEU A 76 10.81 0.82 -18.35
CA LEU A 76 9.73 1.67 -17.84
C LEU A 76 8.45 0.86 -17.57
N LEU A 77 8.10 -0.04 -18.50
CA LEU A 77 6.91 -0.90 -18.33
C LEU A 77 7.07 -1.84 -17.12
N ALA A 78 8.24 -2.44 -16.94
CA ALA A 78 8.55 -3.28 -15.79
C ALA A 78 8.52 -2.50 -14.46
N GLY A 79 9.11 -1.29 -14.46
CA GLY A 79 9.11 -0.39 -13.30
C GLY A 79 7.71 0.06 -12.89
N GLY A 80 6.87 0.41 -13.86
CA GLY A 80 5.48 0.79 -13.57
C GLY A 80 4.64 -0.39 -13.08
N ALA A 81 4.76 -1.55 -13.73
CA ALA A 81 4.06 -2.77 -13.31
C ALA A 81 4.48 -3.23 -11.90
N SER A 82 5.78 -3.15 -11.58
CA SER A 82 6.29 -3.52 -10.26
C SER A 82 5.74 -2.62 -9.15
N LEU A 83 5.67 -1.30 -9.34
CA LEU A 83 5.12 -0.41 -8.32
C LEU A 83 3.61 -0.61 -8.12
N ILE A 84 2.86 -0.84 -9.19
CA ILE A 84 1.44 -1.24 -9.10
C ILE A 84 1.30 -2.52 -8.27
N CYS A 85 2.12 -3.54 -8.53
CA CYS A 85 2.10 -4.79 -7.76
C CYS A 85 2.40 -4.55 -6.28
N ILE A 86 3.42 -3.75 -5.95
CA ILE A 86 3.77 -3.41 -4.56
C ILE A 86 2.60 -2.69 -3.87
N CYS A 87 1.98 -1.72 -4.53
CA CYS A 87 0.82 -0.99 -4.04
C CYS A 87 -0.39 -1.92 -3.85
N GLY A 88 -0.64 -2.84 -4.78
CA GLY A 88 -1.67 -3.87 -4.70
C GLY A 88 -1.47 -4.80 -3.51
N VAL A 89 -0.27 -5.34 -3.32
CA VAL A 89 0.07 -6.21 -2.16
C VAL A 89 -0.06 -5.43 -0.84
N ASN A 90 0.35 -4.16 -0.82
CA ASN A 90 0.16 -3.28 0.35
C ASN A 90 -1.32 -3.07 0.69
N LYS A 91 -2.20 -2.94 -0.32
CA LYS A 91 -3.66 -2.80 -0.16
C LYS A 91 -4.31 -4.14 0.27
N ALA A 92 -3.87 -5.28 -0.31
CA ALA A 92 -4.42 -6.60 -0.03
C ALA A 92 -4.04 -7.17 1.35
N MET A 93 -2.83 -6.93 1.84
CA MET A 93 -2.31 -7.54 3.08
C MET A 93 -1.83 -6.52 4.12
N PRO A 94 -2.69 -5.61 4.63
CA PRO A 94 -2.26 -4.53 5.53
C PRO A 94 -1.75 -5.00 6.89
N LYS A 95 -2.22 -6.17 7.38
CA LYS A 95 -1.94 -6.69 8.72
C LYS A 95 -0.73 -7.64 8.79
N LYS A 96 -0.19 -8.07 7.65
CA LYS A 96 0.93 -9.02 7.59
C LYS A 96 2.27 -8.31 7.85
N HIS A 97 3.26 -9.08 8.30
CA HIS A 97 4.61 -8.58 8.51
C HIS A 97 5.22 -8.04 7.21
N ILE A 98 6.06 -7.01 7.30
CA ILE A 98 6.63 -6.33 6.13
C ILE A 98 7.48 -7.29 5.27
N LEU A 99 8.19 -8.22 5.90
CA LEU A 99 9.02 -9.22 5.22
C LEU A 99 8.19 -10.15 4.33
N ILE A 100 7.04 -10.62 4.80
CA ILE A 100 6.15 -11.49 4.01
C ILE A 100 5.66 -10.73 2.77
N ARG A 101 5.29 -9.47 2.95
CA ARG A 101 4.86 -8.62 1.85
C ARG A 101 5.99 -8.36 0.86
N ALA A 102 7.20 -8.09 1.35
CA ALA A 102 8.38 -7.91 0.52
C ALA A 102 8.71 -9.17 -0.28
N ALA A 103 8.60 -10.35 0.32
CA ALA A 103 8.81 -11.63 -0.35
C ALA A 103 7.79 -11.84 -1.50
N VAL A 104 6.51 -11.57 -1.24
CA VAL A 104 5.46 -11.65 -2.27
C VAL A 104 5.71 -10.64 -3.39
N CYS A 105 6.09 -9.40 -3.05
CA CYS A 105 6.42 -8.39 -4.05
C CYS A 105 7.64 -8.79 -4.89
N ALA A 106 8.71 -9.25 -4.27
CA ALA A 106 9.92 -9.68 -4.96
C ALA A 106 9.65 -10.86 -5.91
N ALA A 107 8.83 -11.82 -5.49
CA ALA A 107 8.40 -12.92 -6.34
C ALA A 107 7.58 -12.42 -7.54
N ALA A 108 6.65 -11.49 -7.33
CA ALA A 108 5.86 -10.89 -8.40
C ALA A 108 6.72 -10.10 -9.40
N ILE A 109 7.68 -9.30 -8.90
CA ILE A 109 8.62 -8.53 -9.74
C ILE A 109 9.48 -9.48 -10.57
N THR A 110 10.02 -10.53 -9.95
CA THR A 110 10.83 -11.54 -10.66
C THR A 110 10.00 -12.23 -11.75
N ALA A 111 8.71 -12.51 -11.51
CA ALA A 111 7.84 -13.08 -12.53
C ALA A 111 7.56 -12.11 -13.69
N ILE A 112 7.37 -10.81 -13.39
CA ILE A 112 7.21 -9.76 -14.41
C ILE A 112 8.48 -9.63 -15.26
N GLU A 113 9.66 -9.58 -14.61
CA GLU A 113 10.95 -9.54 -15.32
C GLU A 113 11.16 -10.76 -16.19
N PHE A 114 10.81 -11.95 -15.70
CA PHE A 114 10.87 -13.16 -16.50
C PHE A 114 9.95 -13.10 -17.72
N ALA A 115 8.69 -12.67 -17.55
CA ALA A 115 7.74 -12.56 -18.65
C ALA A 115 8.18 -11.53 -19.70
N ILE A 116 8.62 -10.35 -19.26
CA ILE A 116 9.12 -9.30 -20.16
C ILE A 116 10.42 -9.75 -20.82
N GLY A 117 11.34 -10.36 -20.08
CA GLY A 117 12.59 -10.92 -20.63
C GLY A 117 12.32 -11.96 -21.71
N MET A 118 11.36 -12.87 -21.48
CA MET A 118 10.93 -13.84 -22.48
C MET A 118 10.39 -13.16 -23.74
N ILE A 119 9.54 -12.14 -23.62
CA ILE A 119 9.02 -11.41 -24.79
C ILE A 119 10.15 -10.65 -25.51
N VAL A 120 10.93 -9.87 -24.77
CA VAL A 120 11.92 -8.95 -25.33
C VAL A 120 13.13 -9.71 -25.92
N ASN A 121 13.56 -10.80 -25.30
CA ASN A 121 14.73 -11.55 -25.75
C ASN A 121 14.38 -12.69 -26.71
N LYS A 122 13.24 -13.36 -26.57
CA LYS A 122 12.87 -14.45 -27.49
C LYS A 122 12.09 -13.96 -28.70
N VAL A 123 11.24 -12.95 -28.55
CA VAL A 123 10.42 -12.44 -29.68
C VAL A 123 11.14 -11.32 -30.40
N LEU A 124 11.74 -10.38 -29.68
CA LEU A 124 12.34 -9.18 -30.27
C LEU A 124 13.87 -9.27 -30.42
N CYS A 125 14.51 -10.32 -29.87
CA CYS A 125 15.97 -10.52 -29.91
C CYS A 125 16.79 -9.29 -29.45
N LEU A 126 16.24 -8.48 -28.55
CA LEU A 126 16.86 -7.20 -28.15
C LEU A 126 18.00 -7.37 -27.14
N GLY A 127 18.20 -8.56 -26.57
CA GLY A 127 19.30 -8.88 -25.66
C GLY A 127 19.31 -8.04 -24.38
N VAL A 128 18.12 -7.69 -23.88
CA VAL A 128 17.89 -6.86 -22.69
C VAL A 128 17.90 -7.75 -21.45
N TRP A 129 18.67 -7.42 -20.41
CA TRP A 129 18.82 -8.27 -19.21
C TRP A 129 19.44 -9.66 -19.46
N ASN A 130 20.50 -9.74 -20.28
CA ASN A 130 21.24 -10.99 -20.42
C ASN A 130 21.98 -11.36 -19.12
N TYR A 131 21.42 -12.31 -18.37
CA TYR A 131 22.01 -12.87 -17.14
C TYR A 131 22.67 -14.23 -17.34
N GLU A 132 22.88 -14.68 -18.58
CA GLU A 132 23.47 -16.00 -18.90
C GLU A 132 24.82 -16.29 -18.23
N LYS A 133 25.59 -15.24 -17.93
CA LYS A 133 26.91 -15.36 -17.25
C LYS A 133 26.82 -15.30 -15.73
N MET A 134 25.63 -15.11 -15.16
CA MET A 134 25.41 -15.00 -13.72
C MET A 134 25.08 -16.37 -13.12
N PHE A 135 25.64 -16.65 -11.93
CA PHE A 135 25.39 -17.90 -11.22
C PHE A 135 23.92 -18.06 -10.84
N GLY A 136 23.35 -19.24 -11.12
CA GLY A 136 21.96 -19.57 -10.82
C GLY A 136 20.92 -18.86 -11.70
N ASN A 137 21.31 -18.32 -12.87
CA ASN A 137 20.34 -17.74 -13.79
C ASN A 137 19.32 -18.78 -14.28
N VAL A 138 18.09 -18.33 -14.54
CA VAL A 138 17.05 -19.16 -15.17
C VAL A 138 16.84 -18.63 -16.59
N LEU A 139 17.18 -19.46 -17.58
CA LEU A 139 17.09 -19.16 -19.02
C LEU A 139 17.83 -17.88 -19.45
N GLY A 140 18.81 -17.42 -18.66
CA GLY A 140 19.48 -16.14 -18.88
C GLY A 140 18.58 -14.90 -18.70
N GLN A 141 17.33 -15.07 -18.23
CA GLN A 141 16.31 -14.01 -18.14
C GLN A 141 16.14 -13.44 -16.74
N ILE A 142 16.29 -14.29 -15.72
CA ILE A 142 16.27 -13.88 -14.31
C ILE A 142 17.46 -14.48 -13.58
N CYS A 143 17.87 -13.84 -12.48
CA CYS A 143 18.92 -14.34 -11.61
C CYS A 143 18.51 -14.15 -10.15
N PRO A 144 18.72 -15.16 -9.27
CA PRO A 144 18.33 -15.10 -7.86
C PRO A 144 18.99 -13.93 -7.13
N LEU A 145 20.17 -13.48 -7.58
CA LEU A 145 20.84 -12.30 -7.05
C LEU A 145 19.98 -11.03 -7.24
N TYR A 146 19.37 -10.86 -8.41
CA TYR A 146 18.49 -9.72 -8.68
C TYR A 146 17.17 -9.85 -7.93
N SER A 147 16.59 -11.06 -7.83
CA SER A 147 15.43 -11.30 -6.98
C SER A 147 15.69 -10.92 -5.50
N PHE A 148 16.91 -11.14 -5.01
CA PHE A 148 17.32 -10.71 -3.68
C PHE A 148 17.44 -9.18 -3.57
N PHE A 149 18.01 -8.50 -4.56
CA PHE A 149 18.01 -7.03 -4.59
C PHE A 149 16.60 -6.45 -4.63
N TRP A 150 15.67 -7.04 -5.41
CA TRP A 150 14.27 -6.63 -5.43
C TRP A 150 13.59 -6.82 -4.07
N PHE A 151 13.88 -7.93 -3.39
CA PHE A 151 13.42 -8.14 -2.02
C PHE A 151 13.91 -7.05 -1.07
N LEU A 152 15.19 -6.73 -1.12
CA LEU A 152 15.78 -5.69 -0.28
C LEU A 152 15.18 -4.31 -0.59
N LEU A 153 14.94 -4.00 -1.86
CA LEU A 153 14.35 -2.73 -2.31
C LEU A 153 12.86 -2.62 -1.97
N CYS A 154 12.13 -3.73 -1.93
CA CYS A 154 10.73 -3.75 -1.52
C CYS A 154 10.55 -3.33 -0.06
N ILE A 155 11.49 -3.63 0.83
CA ILE A 155 11.37 -3.31 2.27
C ILE A 155 11.22 -1.79 2.54
N PRO A 156 12.13 -0.90 2.10
CA PRO A 156 11.99 0.54 2.31
C PRO A 156 10.77 1.11 1.58
N VAL A 157 10.47 0.64 0.37
CA VAL A 157 9.28 1.10 -0.39
C VAL A 157 8.00 0.76 0.39
N LEU A 158 7.85 -0.47 0.86
CA LEU A 158 6.70 -0.90 1.67
C LEU A 158 6.63 -0.16 3.01
N ALA A 159 7.77 0.19 3.61
CA ALA A 159 7.83 0.95 4.86
C ALA A 159 7.33 2.39 4.65
N VAL A 160 7.76 3.05 3.57
CA VAL A 160 7.29 4.38 3.18
C VAL A 160 5.79 4.35 2.90
N LEU A 161 5.30 3.37 2.13
CA LEU A 161 3.89 3.22 1.82
C LEU A 161 3.03 2.95 3.07
N LYS A 162 3.55 2.16 4.03
CA LYS A 162 2.89 1.93 5.32
C LYS A 162 2.82 3.22 6.15
N LYS A 163 3.91 4.00 6.18
CA LYS A 163 3.97 5.28 6.89
C LYS A 163 3.03 6.32 6.28
N ALA A 164 2.97 6.40 4.95
CA ALA A 164 2.05 7.27 4.23
C ALA A 164 0.58 6.93 4.57
N ARG A 165 0.23 5.63 4.63
CA ARG A 165 -1.11 5.18 5.01
C ARG A 165 -1.47 5.53 6.46
N SER A 166 -0.53 5.46 7.40
CA SER A 166 -0.80 5.75 8.81
C SER A 166 -1.16 7.22 9.08
N LYS A 167 -0.82 8.14 8.17
CA LYS A 167 -1.13 9.57 8.29
C LYS A 167 -2.47 9.99 7.67
N SER A 168 -3.14 9.12 6.90
CA SER A 168 -4.37 9.40 6.15
C SER A 168 -5.61 8.88 6.86
#